data_AF-A0A7I4YIT7-F1
#
_entry.id   AF-A0A7I4YIT7-F1
#
_cell.length_a   1.000
_cell.length_b   1.000
_cell.length_c   1.000
_cell.angle_alpha   90.00
_cell.angle_beta   90.00
_cell.angle_gamma   90.00
#
_symmetry.space_group_name_H-M   'P 1'
#
loop_
_entity.id
_entity.type
_entity.pdbx_description
1 polymer ?
#
loop_
_entity_poly.entity_id
_entity_poly.type
_entity_poly.pdbx_seq_one_letter_code
_entity_poly.pdbx_strand_id
1 'polypeptide(L)'
;MEDDRFQMTSSEGGVRLSINMRERCRMHDLNEALDDLRAVLPYARGGSVRKLSKIATLLLAKNHIIMQAKAIDELRQLIVSLRARLDSESTDE
;
A
#
# COMPACT_ATOMS: atom_id res chain seq x y z
N MET A 1 -35.76 44.22 -5.92
CA MET A 1 -34.68 43.72 -6.78
C MET A 1 -34.02 42.61 -5.98
N GLU A 2 -34.75 41.50 -5.86
CA GLU A 2 -34.43 40.24 -6.55
C GLU A 2 -33.11 39.72 -5.97
N ASP A 3 -33.11 39.12 -4.77
CA ASP A 3 -33.35 37.68 -4.58
C ASP A 3 -33.08 36.84 -5.84
N ASP A 4 -31.88 37.05 -6.39
CA ASP A 4 -31.33 36.32 -7.51
C ASP A 4 -30.93 34.93 -7.03
N ARG A 5 -31.95 34.11 -6.80
CA ARG A 5 -32.06 32.82 -7.45
C ARG A 5 -30.72 32.09 -7.50
N PHE A 6 -30.35 31.53 -6.35
CA PHE A 6 -29.57 30.29 -6.32
C PHE A 6 -30.44 29.15 -6.91
N GLN A 7 -30.93 29.30 -8.15
CA GLN A 7 -31.19 28.16 -8.99
C GLN A 7 -29.82 27.63 -9.38
N MET A 8 -29.27 26.83 -8.46
CA MET A 8 -28.46 25.70 -8.86
C MET A 8 -29.21 25.04 -10.01
N THR A 9 -28.70 25.26 -11.21
CA THR A 9 -29.35 24.84 -12.42
C THR A 9 -29.56 23.34 -12.31
N SER A 10 -30.83 22.92 -12.35
CA SER A 10 -31.28 21.55 -12.61
C SER A 10 -30.91 21.11 -14.03
N SER A 11 -29.77 21.58 -14.53
CA SER A 11 -29.18 21.27 -15.80
C SER A 11 -28.26 20.09 -15.58
N GLU A 12 -28.32 19.11 -16.47
CA GLU A 12 -27.41 17.97 -16.53
C GLU A 12 -25.93 18.37 -16.35
N GLY A 13 -25.56 19.62 -16.70
CA GLY A 13 -24.25 20.21 -16.43
C GLY A 13 -23.84 20.27 -14.95
N GLY A 14 -24.75 20.64 -14.03
CA GLY A 14 -24.47 20.69 -12.60
C GLY A 14 -24.24 19.30 -12.00
N VAL A 15 -25.04 18.33 -12.45
CA VAL A 15 -24.89 16.92 -12.07
C VAL A 15 -23.57 16.34 -12.57
N ARG A 16 -23.21 16.58 -13.85
CA ARG A 16 -21.93 16.16 -14.42
C ARG A 16 -20.72 16.73 -13.67
N LEU A 17 -20.76 18.01 -13.30
CA LEU A 17 -19.69 18.66 -12.54
C LEU A 17 -19.53 18.05 -11.14
N SER A 18 -20.65 17.81 -10.45
CA SER A 18 -20.67 17.17 -9.13
C SER A 18 -20.08 15.74 -9.18
N ILE A 19 -20.48 14.94 -10.17
CA ILE A 19 -19.94 13.59 -10.39
C ILE A 19 -18.44 13.63 -10.67
N ASN A 20 -17.98 14.52 -11.55
CA ASN A 20 -16.55 14.66 -11.87
C ASN A 20 -15.73 15.07 -10.64
N MET A 21 -16.26 15.97 -9.81
CA MET A 21 -15.60 16.38 -8.58
C MET A 21 -15.47 15.22 -7.59
N ARG A 22 -16.54 14.45 -7.42
CA ARG A 22 -16.55 13.25 -6.57
C ARG A 22 -15.52 12.23 -7.02
N GLU A 23 -15.46 11.94 -8.33
CA GLU A 23 -14.50 10.96 -8.86
C GLU A 23 -13.04 11.45 -8.71
N ARG A 24 -12.79 12.76 -8.85
CA ARG A 24 -11.47 13.33 -8.56
C ARG A 24 -11.07 13.13 -7.10
N CYS A 25 -11.98 13.36 -6.16
CA CYS A 25 -11.71 13.14 -4.74
C CYS A 25 -11.41 11.66 -4.48
N ARG A 26 -12.25 10.74 -4.98
CA ARG A 26 -12.02 9.29 -4.88
C ARG A 26 -10.65 8.87 -5.43
N MET A 27 -10.25 9.44 -6.57
CA MET A 27 -8.95 9.17 -7.17
C MET A 27 -7.79 9.77 -6.37
N HIS A 28 -7.99 10.87 -5.66
CA HIS A 28 -7.00 11.45 -4.76
C HIS A 28 -6.74 10.53 -3.57
N ASP A 29 -7.81 10.11 -2.88
CA ASP A 29 -7.74 9.18 -1.75
C ASP A 29 -7.05 7.86 -2.16
N LEU A 30 -7.38 7.34 -3.35
CA LEU A 30 -6.75 6.14 -3.88
C LEU A 30 -5.25 6.33 -4.17
N ASN A 31 -4.84 7.50 -4.67
CA ASN A 31 -3.45 7.79 -4.95
C ASN A 31 -2.64 7.99 -3.66
N GLU A 32 -3.25 8.60 -2.63
CA GLU A 32 -2.67 8.77 -1.30
C GLU A 32 -2.38 7.40 -0.67
N ALA A 33 -3.37 6.51 -0.62
CA ALA A 33 -3.17 5.14 -0.13
C ALA A 33 -2.08 4.37 -0.89
N LEU A 34 -1.95 4.62 -2.20
CA LEU A 34 -0.90 4.00 -3.01
C LEU A 34 0.49 4.58 -2.71
N ASP A 35 0.58 5.86 -2.32
CA ASP A 35 1.81 6.49 -1.89
C ASP A 35 2.24 6.02 -0.50
N ASP A 36 1.29 5.81 0.42
CA ASP A 36 1.55 5.14 1.70
C ASP A 36 2.09 3.72 1.50
N LEU A 37 1.49 2.97 0.56
CA LEU A 37 2.02 1.67 0.17
C LEU A 37 3.46 1.80 -0.35
N ARG A 38 3.77 2.79 -1.20
CA ARG A 38 5.15 2.99 -1.67
C ARG A 38 6.10 3.20 -0.50
N ALA A 39 5.74 4.00 0.50
CA ALA A 39 6.62 4.37 1.61
C ALA A 39 7.12 3.17 2.44
N VAL A 40 6.36 2.07 2.46
CA VAL A 40 6.71 0.84 3.19
C VAL A 40 7.43 -0.21 2.33
N LEU A 41 7.52 -0.02 1.01
CA LEU A 41 8.20 -0.98 0.13
C LEU A 41 9.73 -0.86 0.20
N PRO A 42 10.45 -1.97 -0.05
CA PRO A 42 11.90 -1.92 -0.22
C PRO A 42 12.26 -0.96 -1.36
N TYR A 43 13.38 -0.23 -1.20
CA TYR A 43 13.88 0.78 -2.15
C TYR A 43 13.07 2.08 -2.27
N ALA A 44 12.02 2.26 -1.45
CA ALA A 44 11.26 3.52 -1.41
C ALA A 44 12.01 4.69 -0.75
N ARG A 45 13.01 4.37 0.07
CA ARG A 45 13.80 5.35 0.82
C ARG A 45 15.11 5.64 0.08
N GLY A 46 15.10 6.69 -0.74
CA GLY A 46 16.31 7.26 -1.32
C GLY A 46 15.97 8.52 -2.11
N GLY A 47 16.58 9.66 -1.74
CA GLY A 47 16.28 10.98 -2.33
C GLY A 47 16.53 11.09 -3.85
N SER A 48 17.06 10.04 -4.48
CA SER A 48 17.32 9.94 -5.92
C SER A 48 16.51 8.84 -6.62
N VAL A 49 15.64 8.09 -5.92
CA VAL A 49 14.89 6.98 -6.53
C VAL A 49 13.59 7.52 -7.12
N ARG A 50 13.46 7.41 -8.45
CA ARG A 50 12.28 7.83 -9.21
C ARG A 50 11.02 7.10 -8.71
N LYS A 51 9.90 7.83 -8.55
CA LYS A 51 8.59 7.28 -8.17
C LYS A 51 8.20 6.12 -9.10
N LEU A 52 7.94 4.96 -8.51
CA LEU A 52 7.50 3.77 -9.24
C LEU A 52 6.10 3.98 -9.83
N SER A 53 5.86 3.41 -11.01
CA SER A 53 4.52 3.38 -11.62
C SER A 53 3.52 2.63 -10.74
N LYS A 54 2.21 2.84 -10.95
CA LYS A 54 1.16 2.14 -10.18
C LYS A 54 1.31 0.61 -10.29
N ILE A 55 1.52 0.11 -11.51
CA ILE A 55 1.70 -1.33 -11.77
C ILE A 55 2.96 -1.86 -11.09
N ALA A 56 4.09 -1.15 -11.22
CA ALA A 56 5.34 -1.56 -10.59
C ALA A 56 5.23 -1.58 -9.04
N THR A 57 4.53 -0.60 -8.46
CA THR A 57 4.26 -0.54 -7.02
C THR A 57 3.49 -1.78 -6.55
N LEU A 58 2.40 -2.13 -7.24
CA LEU A 58 1.58 -3.30 -6.90
C LEU A 58 2.34 -4.62 -7.07
N LEU A 59 3.13 -4.75 -8.13
CA LEU A 59 3.95 -5.94 -8.38
C LEU A 59 5.01 -6.11 -7.28
N LEU A 60 5.70 -5.02 -6.92
CA LEU A 60 6.70 -5.03 -5.87
C LEU A 60 6.08 -5.35 -4.51
N ALA A 61 4.91 -4.77 -4.19
CA ALA A 61 4.18 -5.06 -2.96
C ALA A 61 3.82 -6.54 -2.84
N LYS A 62 3.23 -7.12 -3.89
CA LYS A 62 2.90 -8.56 -3.92
C LYS A 62 4.14 -9.43 -3.69
N ASN A 63 5.22 -9.14 -4.39
CA ASN A 63 6.45 -9.93 -4.28
C ASN A 63 7.09 -9.76 -2.89
N HIS A 64 7.02 -8.56 -2.31
CA HIS A 64 7.54 -8.30 -0.98
C HIS A 64 6.81 -9.11 0.10
N ILE A 65 5.47 -9.18 0.03
CA ILE A 65 4.67 -10.02 0.94
C ILE A 65 5.10 -11.49 0.85
N ILE A 66 5.25 -12.03 -0.37
CA ILE A 66 5.67 -13.42 -0.60
C ILE A 66 7.06 -13.67 -0.02
N MET A 67 8.01 -12.76 -0.25
CA MET A 67 9.36 -12.87 0.29
C MET A 67 9.39 -12.82 1.82
N GLN A 68 8.62 -11.92 2.44
CA GLN A 68 8.54 -11.81 3.89
C GLN A 68 7.94 -13.08 4.50
N ALA A 69 6.89 -13.65 3.90
CA ALA A 69 6.30 -14.91 4.35
C ALA A 69 7.34 -16.05 4.32
N LYS A 70 8.07 -16.19 3.21
CA LYS A 70 9.13 -17.20 3.07
C LYS A 70 10.23 -17.01 4.11
N ALA A 71 10.70 -15.77 4.31
CA ALA A 71 11.73 -15.46 5.29
C ALA A 71 11.29 -15.81 6.73
N ILE A 72 10.02 -15.55 7.07
CA ILE A 72 9.46 -15.94 8.37
C ILE A 72 9.48 -17.47 8.56
N ASP A 73 9.12 -18.24 7.53
CA ASP A 73 9.12 -19.70 7.62
C ASP A 73 10.54 -20.28 7.72
N GLU A 74 11.50 -19.73 6.99
CA GLU A 74 12.92 -20.09 7.11
C GLU A 74 13.45 -19.79 8.52
N LEU A 75 13.12 -18.64 9.10
CA LEU A 75 13.52 -18.29 10.47
C LEU A 75 12.90 -19.22 11.51
N ARG A 76 11.64 -19.63 11.32
CA ARG A 76 10.99 -20.62 12.19
C ARG A 76 11.70 -21.96 12.14
N GLN A 77 12.07 -22.44 10.95
CA GLN A 77 12.82 -23.69 10.79
C GLN A 77 14.20 -23.60 11.45
N LEU A 78 14.89 -22.46 11.33
CA LEU A 78 16.16 -22.23 11.99
C LEU A 78 16.04 -22.25 13.52
N ILE A 79 14.98 -21.66 14.08
CA ILE A 79 14.73 -21.72 15.53
C ILE A 79 14.52 -23.16 16.00
N VAL A 80 13.76 -23.96 15.24
CA VAL A 80 13.54 -25.38 15.57
C VAL A 80 14.85 -26.16 15.53
N SER A 81 15.68 -25.97 14.50
CA SER A 81 16.95 -26.68 14.39
C SER A 81 17.94 -26.29 15.48
N LEU A 82 18.00 -25.00 15.84
CA LEU A 82 18.85 -24.52 16.94
C LEU A 82 18.40 -25.07 18.30
N ARG A 83 17.09 -25.15 18.56
CA ARG A 83 16.56 -25.76 19.79
C ARG A 83 16.91 -27.24 19.88
N ALA A 84 16.70 -27.99 18.79
CA ALA A 84 17.04 -29.42 18.76
C ALA A 84 18.54 -29.66 19.03
N ARG A 85 19.42 -28.78 18.54
CA ARG A 85 20.86 -28.85 18.82
C ARG A 85 21.20 -28.57 20.28
N LEU A 86 20.57 -27.56 20.88
CA LEU A 86 20.75 -27.26 22.31
C LEU A 86 20.28 -28.42 23.19
N ASP A 87 19.16 -29.04 22.85
CA ASP A 87 18.63 -30.18 23.61
C ASP A 87 19.59 -31.38 23.53
N SER A 88 20.21 -31.65 22.37
CA SER A 88 21.21 -32.71 22.23
C SER A 88 22.51 -32.46 22.99
N GLU A 89 22.96 -31.20 23.09
CA GLU A 89 24.17 -30.84 23.84
C GLU A 89 23.95 -30.94 25.36
N SER A 90 22.71 -30.84 25.84
CA SER A 90 22.36 -30.96 27.26
C SER A 90 22.28 -32.39 27.78
N THR A 91 22.22 -33.39 26.89
CA THR A 91 22.14 -34.82 27.25
C THR A 91 23.51 -35.51 27.38
N ASP A 92 24.60 -34.81 27.05
CA ASP A 92 25.97 -35.33 27.07
C ASP A 92 26.77 -34.97 28.35
N GLU A 93 26.12 -34.39 29.38
CA GLU A 93 26.66 -34.22 30.75
C GLU A 93 25.97 -35.17 31.76
#